data_AF-A0A256ZI70-F1
#
_entry.id   AF-A0A256ZI70-F1
#
_cell.length_a   1.000
_cell.length_b   1.000
_cell.length_c   1.000
_cell.angle_alpha   90.00
_cell.angle_beta   90.00
_cell.angle_gamma   90.00
#
_symmetry.space_group_name_H-M   'P 1'
#
loop_
_entity.id
_entity.type
_entity.pdbx_description
1 polymer ?
#
loop_
_entity_poly.entity_id
_entity_poly.type
_entity_poly.pdbx_seq_one_letter_code
_entity_poly.pdbx_strand_id
1 'polypeptide(L)'
;MGIEPNASLLLASVTQDGKPRLYVFDDRGLAEPVHDNPGYALLGKGVITGGLLLLRLLDYRSGGAWEWDLGLLSAFIIDMVSEIDPTVSPFLGESYFIRYDEEEGVVLGPLKEEAYKVYKELVRKRKNLFKLLWNAVEKYGEDTVEKKLKELVKSE
;
A
#
# COMPACT_ATOMS: atom_id res chain seq x y z
N MET A 1 5.15 39.85 2.33
CA MET A 1 4.54 38.59 1.87
C MET A 1 5.55 37.48 2.11
N GLY A 2 5.32 36.65 3.13
CA GLY A 2 6.16 35.49 3.41
C GLY A 2 5.70 34.30 2.56
N ILE A 3 6.64 33.47 2.14
CA ILE A 3 6.33 32.15 1.61
C ILE A 3 5.98 31.29 2.84
N GLU A 4 4.77 30.77 2.91
CA GLU A 4 4.42 29.69 3.84
C GLU A 4 4.74 28.36 3.15
N PRO A 5 5.85 27.68 3.53
CA PRO A 5 6.18 26.39 2.94
C PRO A 5 5.14 25.35 3.37
N ASN A 6 4.32 24.89 2.42
CA ASN A 6 3.44 23.76 2.60
C ASN A 6 4.11 22.52 1.99
N ALA A 7 5.00 21.90 2.76
CA ALA A 7 5.72 20.70 2.36
C ALA A 7 5.49 19.61 3.41
N SER A 8 5.11 18.42 2.97
CA SER A 8 5.12 17.21 3.78
C SER A 8 6.21 16.29 3.26
N LEU A 9 7.04 15.76 4.15
CA LEU A 9 8.18 14.93 3.78
C LEU A 9 8.05 13.54 4.42
N LEU A 10 8.39 12.51 3.64
CA LEU A 10 8.53 11.14 4.12
C LEU A 10 10.01 10.78 4.14
N LEU A 11 10.50 10.27 5.27
CA LEU A 11 11.79 9.61 5.36
C LEU A 11 11.57 8.11 5.57
N ALA A 12 11.92 7.31 4.57
CA ALA A 12 11.94 5.86 4.63
C ALA A 12 13.39 5.37 4.60
N SER A 13 13.74 4.43 5.47
CA SER A 13 15.08 3.84 5.56
C SER A 13 15.02 2.41 6.09
N VAL A 14 16.10 1.67 5.94
CA VAL A 14 16.31 0.37 6.59
C VAL A 14 17.61 0.47 7.37
N THR A 15 17.58 0.08 8.65
CA THR A 15 18.76 0.10 9.52
C THR A 15 19.64 -1.13 9.31
N GLN A 16 20.88 -1.09 9.80
CA GLN A 16 21.83 -2.20 9.68
C GLN A 16 21.39 -3.49 10.39
N ASP A 17 20.43 -3.42 11.31
CA ASP A 17 19.77 -4.58 11.92
C ASP A 17 18.57 -5.08 11.10
N GLY A 18 18.43 -4.64 9.85
CA GLY A 18 17.39 -5.06 8.92
C GLY A 18 16.01 -4.44 9.16
N LYS A 19 15.86 -3.52 10.13
CA LYS A 19 14.55 -2.98 10.49
C LYS A 19 14.17 -1.78 9.63
N PRO A 20 12.95 -1.74 9.06
CA PRO A 20 12.46 -0.56 8.37
C PRO A 20 12.20 0.57 9.37
N ARG A 21 12.49 1.80 8.95
CA ARG A 21 12.19 3.04 9.66
C ARG A 21 11.44 3.98 8.74
N LEU A 22 10.38 4.55 9.26
CA LEU A 22 9.47 5.43 8.54
C LEU A 22 9.11 6.61 9.44
N TYR A 23 9.35 7.81 8.94
CA TYR A 23 9.05 9.08 9.62
C TYR A 23 8.35 10.03 8.67
N VAL A 24 7.27 10.65 9.14
CA VAL A 24 6.57 11.74 8.44
C VAL A 24 6.95 13.05 9.11
N PHE A 25 7.30 14.05 8.32
CA PHE A 25 7.57 15.39 8.81
C PHE A 25 6.41 16.32 8.43
N ASP A 26 5.93 17.06 9.42
CA ASP A 26 4.91 18.09 9.22
C ASP A 26 5.51 19.44 8.77
N ASP A 27 4.64 20.43 8.57
CA ASP A 27 4.98 21.79 8.18
C ASP A 27 5.79 22.56 9.23
N ARG A 28 5.83 22.06 10.47
CA ARG A 28 6.66 22.57 11.57
C ARG A 28 8.04 21.92 11.60
N GLY A 29 8.29 20.92 10.75
CA GLY A 29 9.51 20.13 10.72
C GLY A 29 9.61 19.10 11.85
N LEU A 30 8.50 18.77 12.53
CA LEU A 30 8.46 17.74 13.56
C LEU A 30 8.31 16.37 12.91
N ALA A 31 9.14 15.43 13.34
CA ALA A 31 9.15 14.05 12.84
C ALA A 31 8.26 13.14 13.69
N GLU A 32 7.31 12.47 13.05
CA GLU A 32 6.49 11.42 13.68
C GLU A 32 6.88 10.03 13.14
N PRO A 33 7.31 9.09 14.01
CA PRO A 33 7.58 7.73 13.60
C PRO A 33 6.29 6.96 13.33
N VAL A 34 6.20 6.30 12.17
CA VAL A 34 5.00 5.57 11.73
C VAL A 34 5.28 4.13 11.28
N HIS A 35 6.51 3.64 11.47
CA HIS A 35 6.94 2.31 11.02
C HIS A 35 6.35 1.14 11.82
N ASP A 36 6.06 1.33 13.12
CA ASP A 36 5.44 0.27 13.94
C ASP A 36 3.90 0.35 13.87
N ASN A 37 3.38 1.57 13.99
CA ASN A 37 1.95 1.87 13.91
C ASN A 37 1.76 3.19 13.15
N PRO A 38 1.06 3.21 12.00
CA PRO A 38 0.32 2.10 11.40
C PRO A 38 1.16 1.18 10.50
N GLY A 39 2.48 1.41 10.35
CA GLY A 39 3.35 0.64 9.45
C GLY A 39 3.33 1.09 7.99
N TYR A 40 2.68 2.22 7.71
CA TYR A 40 2.64 2.86 6.40
C TYR A 40 2.55 4.38 6.56
N ALA A 41 2.80 5.10 5.47
CA ALA A 41 2.50 6.51 5.36
C ALA A 41 1.83 6.78 4.02
N LEU A 42 0.84 7.67 4.01
CA LEU A 42 0.23 8.19 2.79
C LEU A 42 0.36 9.71 2.83
N LEU A 43 0.84 10.30 1.74
CA LEU A 43 0.97 11.76 1.59
C LEU A 43 0.24 12.24 0.33
N GLY A 44 -0.13 13.53 0.33
CA GLY A 44 -0.77 14.18 -0.81
C GLY A 44 -2.30 14.11 -0.80
N LYS A 45 -2.92 14.53 -1.91
CA LYS A 45 -4.37 14.72 -2.01
C LYS A 45 -5.18 13.41 -1.98
N GLY A 46 -4.60 12.31 -2.46
CA GLY A 46 -5.25 10.99 -2.52
C GLY A 46 -5.42 10.27 -1.17
N VAL A 47 -4.84 10.80 -0.09
CA VAL A 47 -4.84 10.18 1.25
C VAL A 47 -6.27 10.00 1.76
N ILE A 48 -7.03 11.10 1.81
CA ILE A 48 -8.40 11.12 2.33
C ILE A 48 -9.37 10.54 1.31
N THR A 49 -9.17 10.84 0.02
CA THR A 49 -10.10 10.49 -1.06
C THR A 49 -10.25 8.98 -1.27
N GLY A 50 -9.24 8.17 -0.92
CA GLY A 50 -9.42 6.71 -0.99
C GLY A 50 -8.33 5.85 -0.39
N GLY A 51 -7.11 6.36 -0.18
CA GLY A 51 -6.01 5.56 0.38
C GLY A 51 -6.35 4.98 1.76
N LEU A 52 -6.80 5.83 2.68
CA LEU A 52 -7.20 5.40 4.03
C LEU A 52 -8.45 4.51 4.01
N LEU A 53 -9.41 4.79 3.13
CA LEU A 53 -10.63 3.98 2.98
C LEU A 53 -10.28 2.54 2.60
N LEU A 54 -9.41 2.36 1.60
CA LEU A 54 -9.01 1.03 1.13
C LEU A 54 -8.20 0.28 2.19
N LEU A 55 -7.25 0.95 2.85
CA LEU A 55 -6.50 0.34 3.95
C LEU A 55 -7.41 -0.10 5.10
N ARG A 56 -8.46 0.68 5.39
CA ARG A 56 -9.45 0.32 6.41
C ARG A 56 -10.35 -0.84 5.97
N LEU A 57 -10.79 -0.86 4.72
CA LEU A 57 -11.61 -1.94 4.15
C LEU A 57 -10.86 -3.28 4.13
N LEU A 58 -9.56 -3.24 3.83
CA LEU A 58 -8.68 -4.41 3.83
C LEU A 58 -8.24 -4.83 5.24
N ASP A 59 -8.60 -4.06 6.27
CA ASP A 59 -8.13 -4.23 7.65
C ASP A 59 -6.60 -4.37 7.74
N TYR A 60 -5.87 -3.51 7.02
CA TYR A 60 -4.40 -3.52 7.06
C TYR A 60 -3.90 -3.27 8.47
N ARG A 61 -3.02 -4.15 8.96
CA ARG A 61 -2.33 -4.02 10.25
C ARG A 61 -0.87 -4.38 10.06
N SER A 62 0.03 -3.52 10.54
CA SER A 62 1.49 -3.69 10.41
C SER A 62 1.94 -5.10 10.80
N GLY A 63 1.46 -5.67 11.91
CA GLY A 63 1.87 -7.00 12.38
C GLY A 63 1.45 -8.19 11.51
N GLY A 64 0.37 -8.10 10.73
CA GLY A 64 -0.10 -9.20 9.86
C GLY A 64 0.23 -9.02 8.38
N ALA A 65 0.55 -7.79 7.97
CA ALA A 65 0.77 -7.46 6.57
C ALA A 65 2.20 -7.73 6.07
N TRP A 66 3.11 -8.22 6.93
CA TRP A 66 4.48 -8.58 6.52
C TRP A 66 4.51 -9.72 5.48
N GLU A 67 3.49 -10.58 5.48
CA GLU A 67 3.35 -11.67 4.51
C GLU A 67 2.71 -11.21 3.20
N TRP A 68 2.19 -9.98 3.16
CA TRP A 68 1.55 -9.45 1.96
C TRP A 68 2.60 -8.90 1.00
N ASP A 69 2.29 -8.99 -0.30
CA ASP A 69 3.00 -8.21 -1.31
C ASP A 69 2.62 -6.72 -1.17
N LEU A 70 3.43 -5.98 -0.40
CA LEU A 70 3.24 -4.56 -0.14
C LEU A 70 3.41 -3.71 -1.40
N GLY A 71 4.21 -4.16 -2.37
CA GLY A 71 4.35 -3.51 -3.67
C GLY A 71 3.03 -3.56 -4.44
N LEU A 72 2.42 -4.74 -4.50
CA LEU A 72 1.10 -4.93 -5.10
C LEU A 72 -0.01 -4.20 -4.35
N LEU A 73 0.01 -4.18 -3.00
CA LEU A 73 -0.94 -3.41 -2.20
C LEU A 73 -0.86 -1.91 -2.53
N SER A 74 0.36 -1.36 -2.58
CA SER A 74 0.60 0.04 -2.89
C SER A 74 0.14 0.38 -4.31
N ALA A 75 0.51 -0.45 -5.29
CA ALA A 75 0.06 -0.29 -6.68
C ALA A 75 -1.48 -0.34 -6.80
N PHE A 76 -2.13 -1.26 -6.07
CA PHE A 76 -3.59 -1.37 -6.04
C PHE A 76 -4.23 -0.10 -5.47
N ILE A 77 -3.76 0.40 -4.34
CA ILE A 77 -4.32 1.61 -3.71
C ILE A 77 -4.16 2.81 -4.63
N ILE A 78 -2.96 3.03 -5.18
CA ILE A 78 -2.68 4.18 -6.08
C ILE A 78 -3.60 4.12 -7.31
N ASP A 79 -3.68 2.97 -7.97
CA ASP A 79 -4.52 2.82 -9.17
C ASP A 79 -6.00 3.05 -8.86
N MET A 80 -6.51 2.44 -7.78
CA MET A 80 -7.91 2.62 -7.38
C MET A 80 -8.26 4.08 -7.06
N VAL A 81 -7.36 4.82 -6.41
CA VAL A 81 -7.55 6.24 -6.12
C VAL A 81 -7.49 7.07 -7.40
N SER A 82 -6.52 6.80 -8.28
CA SER A 82 -6.34 7.53 -9.55
C SER A 82 -7.52 7.42 -10.51
N GLU A 83 -8.32 6.35 -10.41
CA GLU A 83 -9.54 6.18 -11.22
C GLU A 83 -10.67 7.14 -10.82
N ILE A 84 -10.62 7.68 -9.60
CA ILE A 84 -11.67 8.56 -9.04
C ILE A 84 -11.16 10.00 -8.90
N ASP A 85 -9.91 10.17 -8.48
CA ASP A 85 -9.27 11.47 -8.29
C ASP A 85 -8.26 11.74 -9.42
N PRO A 86 -8.58 12.61 -10.40
CA PRO A 86 -7.69 12.91 -11.51
C PRO A 86 -6.42 13.67 -11.10
N THR A 87 -6.34 14.15 -9.84
CA THR A 87 -5.13 14.78 -9.31
C THR A 87 -4.09 13.77 -8.82
N VAL A 88 -4.46 12.49 -8.75
CA VAL A 88 -3.57 11.38 -8.39
C VAL A 88 -3.18 10.65 -9.67
N SER A 89 -1.89 10.62 -9.99
CA SER A 89 -1.41 9.84 -11.13
C SER A 89 -1.46 8.34 -10.84
N PRO A 90 -1.77 7.50 -11.84
CA PRO A 90 -1.74 6.06 -11.67
C PRO A 90 -0.31 5.56 -11.41
N PHE A 91 -0.20 4.31 -10.94
CA PHE A 91 1.09 3.69 -10.67
C PHE A 91 1.88 3.48 -11.98
N LEU A 92 2.93 4.29 -12.20
CA LEU A 92 3.59 4.44 -13.51
C LEU A 92 5.12 4.39 -13.55
N GLY A 93 5.84 4.18 -12.44
CA GLY A 93 7.32 4.06 -12.54
C GLY A 93 8.14 4.65 -11.41
N GLU A 94 7.53 5.47 -10.56
CA GLU A 94 8.24 6.14 -9.46
C GLU A 94 8.09 5.33 -8.17
N SER A 95 8.58 4.10 -8.19
CA SER A 95 8.56 3.21 -7.03
C SER A 95 9.96 2.70 -6.73
N TYR A 96 10.36 2.88 -5.48
CA TYR A 96 11.64 2.48 -4.95
C TYR A 96 11.45 1.39 -3.91
N PHE A 97 12.31 0.37 -3.94
CA PHE A 97 12.34 -0.67 -2.95
C PHE A 97 13.65 -0.57 -2.16
N ILE A 98 13.52 -0.40 -0.85
CA ILE A 98 14.64 -0.36 0.11
C ILE A 98 14.56 -1.65 0.92
N ARG A 99 15.68 -2.37 1.05
CA ARG A 99 15.76 -3.59 1.87
C ARG A 99 17.15 -3.75 2.46
N TYR A 100 17.25 -4.62 3.46
CA TYR A 100 18.52 -5.14 3.92
C TYR A 100 18.83 -6.43 3.16
N ASP A 101 20.04 -6.53 2.66
CA ASP A 101 20.64 -7.68 2.00
C ASP A 101 21.80 -8.17 2.87
N GLU A 102 21.91 -9.48 3.09
CA GLU A 102 22.92 -10.03 4.01
C GLU A 102 24.36 -9.82 3.50
N GLU A 103 24.54 -9.72 2.19
CA GLU A 103 25.84 -9.55 1.56
C GLU A 103 26.15 -8.08 1.26
N GLU A 104 25.18 -7.34 0.72
CA GLU A 104 25.35 -5.96 0.27
C GLU A 104 24.96 -4.89 1.30
N GLY A 105 24.35 -5.29 2.42
CA GLY A 105 23.82 -4.38 3.43
C GLY A 105 22.54 -3.69 2.97
N VAL A 106 22.40 -2.38 3.23
CA VAL A 106 21.19 -1.65 2.83
C VAL A 106 21.25 -1.35 1.33
N VAL A 107 20.32 -1.93 0.58
CA VAL A 107 20.19 -1.74 -0.88
C VAL A 107 18.91 -0.99 -1.22
N LEU A 108 19.00 -0.13 -2.24
CA LEU A 108 17.89 0.65 -2.76
C LEU A 108 17.91 0.60 -4.28
N GLY A 109 16.77 0.30 -4.89
CA GLY A 109 16.63 0.32 -6.34
C GLY A 109 15.21 0.67 -6.78
N PRO A 110 15.05 1.27 -7.97
CA PRO A 110 13.74 1.40 -8.58
C PRO A 110 13.19 0.00 -8.93
N LEU A 111 11.88 -0.15 -8.95
CA LEU A 111 11.28 -1.35 -9.53
C LEU A 111 11.64 -1.43 -11.03
N LYS A 112 11.77 -2.67 -11.52
CA LYS A 112 12.02 -2.95 -12.94
C LYS A 112 10.74 -2.74 -13.77
N GLU A 113 10.89 -2.41 -15.05
CA GLU A 113 9.75 -2.21 -15.97
C GLU A 113 8.80 -3.42 -15.99
N GLU A 114 9.38 -4.63 -15.97
CA GLU A 114 8.63 -5.89 -15.96
C GLU A 114 7.77 -6.03 -14.69
N ALA A 115 8.28 -5.58 -13.53
CA ALA A 115 7.53 -5.61 -12.28
C ALA A 115 6.29 -4.71 -12.33
N TYR A 116 6.40 -3.53 -12.96
CA TYR A 116 5.23 -2.65 -13.16
C TYR A 116 4.16 -3.32 -13.99
N LYS A 117 4.53 -3.98 -15.10
CA LYS A 117 3.57 -4.70 -15.98
C LYS A 117 2.85 -5.81 -15.20
N VAL A 118 3.59 -6.60 -14.43
CA VAL A 118 3.04 -7.66 -13.57
C VAL A 118 2.07 -7.08 -12.53
N TYR A 119 2.47 -6.03 -11.82
CA TYR A 119 1.60 -5.39 -10.83
C TYR A 119 0.33 -4.83 -11.44
N LYS A 120 0.38 -4.16 -12.59
CA LYS A 120 -0.83 -3.70 -13.30
C LYS A 120 -1.79 -4.84 -13.62
N GLU A 121 -1.27 -5.98 -14.07
CA GLU A 121 -2.09 -7.15 -14.35
C GLU A 121 -2.73 -7.71 -13.07
N LEU A 122 -1.95 -7.85 -12.01
CA LEU A 122 -2.42 -8.35 -10.72
C LEU A 122 -3.44 -7.40 -10.07
N VAL A 123 -3.27 -6.09 -10.20
CA VAL A 123 -4.26 -5.08 -9.78
C VAL A 123 -5.59 -5.32 -10.51
N ARG A 124 -5.58 -5.49 -11.84
CA ARG A 124 -6.79 -5.80 -12.62
C ARG A 124 -7.46 -7.09 -12.15
N LYS A 125 -6.67 -8.13 -11.87
CA LYS A 125 -7.16 -9.40 -11.33
C LYS A 125 -7.79 -9.21 -9.95
N ARG A 126 -7.13 -8.52 -9.00
CA ARG A 126 -7.68 -8.22 -7.66
C ARG A 126 -8.98 -7.44 -7.74
N LYS A 127 -9.08 -6.42 -8.59
CA LYS A 127 -10.33 -5.68 -8.82
C LYS A 127 -11.47 -6.59 -9.28
N ASN A 128 -11.20 -7.52 -10.20
CA ASN A 128 -12.20 -8.48 -10.65
C ASN A 128 -12.62 -9.44 -9.54
N LEU A 129 -11.69 -9.85 -8.66
CA LEU A 129 -12.00 -10.67 -7.50
C LEU A 129 -12.93 -9.95 -6.51
N PHE A 130 -12.73 -8.66 -6.25
CA PHE A 130 -13.67 -7.88 -5.42
C PHE A 130 -15.08 -7.84 -6.01
N LYS A 131 -15.19 -7.63 -7.33
CA LYS A 131 -16.49 -7.65 -8.02
C LYS A 131 -17.16 -9.02 -7.93
N LEU A 132 -16.37 -10.08 -8.12
CA LEU A 132 -16.87 -11.45 -8.03
C LEU A 132 -17.35 -11.76 -6.62
N LEU A 133 -16.58 -11.36 -5.60
CA LEU A 133 -16.96 -11.51 -4.20
C LEU A 133 -18.29 -10.81 -3.91
N TRP A 134 -18.42 -9.55 -4.30
CA TRP A 134 -19.65 -8.79 -4.09
C TRP A 134 -20.87 -9.48 -4.73
N ASN A 135 -20.75 -9.85 -6.00
CA ASN A 135 -21.82 -10.55 -6.72
C ASN A 135 -22.15 -11.93 -6.14
N ALA A 136 -21.14 -12.63 -5.59
CA ALA A 136 -21.36 -13.92 -4.94
C ALA A 136 -22.18 -13.75 -3.65
N VAL A 137 -21.89 -12.70 -2.87
CA VAL A 137 -22.67 -12.38 -1.66
C VAL A 137 -24.12 -12.04 -2.01
N GLU A 138 -24.34 -11.16 -3.00
CA GLU A 138 -25.69 -10.81 -3.49
C GLU A 138 -26.51 -12.05 -3.92
N LYS A 139 -25.85 -13.07 -4.47
CA LYS A 139 -26.51 -14.27 -5.00
C LYS A 139 -26.73 -15.37 -3.96
N TYR A 140 -25.79 -15.55 -3.03
CA TYR A 140 -25.75 -16.73 -2.16
C TYR A 140 -25.86 -16.40 -0.67
N GLY A 141 -25.87 -15.13 -0.30
CA GLY A 141 -25.87 -14.64 1.08
C GLY A 141 -24.50 -14.67 1.74
N GLU A 142 -24.35 -13.87 2.79
CA GLU A 142 -23.10 -13.66 3.53
C GLU A 142 -22.56 -14.96 4.13
N ASP A 143 -23.39 -15.72 4.85
CA ASP A 143 -22.97 -16.93 5.57
C ASP A 143 -22.39 -18.01 4.64
N THR A 144 -23.02 -18.19 3.47
CA THR A 144 -22.58 -19.18 2.48
C THR A 144 -21.21 -18.83 1.92
N VAL A 145 -21.03 -17.56 1.55
CA VAL A 145 -19.78 -17.08 0.96
C VAL A 145 -18.67 -17.04 2.01
N GLU A 146 -18.97 -16.55 3.22
CA GLU A 146 -17.99 -16.49 4.31
C GLU A 146 -17.46 -17.89 4.66
N LYS A 147 -18.34 -18.90 4.77
CA LYS A 147 -17.92 -20.28 5.00
C LYS A 147 -16.96 -20.77 3.92
N LYS A 148 -17.26 -20.52 2.65
CA LYS A 148 -16.42 -20.93 1.51
C LYS A 148 -15.07 -20.23 1.50
N LEU A 149 -15.02 -18.94 1.84
CA LEU A 149 -13.77 -18.21 1.96
C LEU A 149 -12.91 -18.71 3.13
N LYS A 150 -13.54 -18.99 4.28
CA LYS A 150 -12.84 -19.60 5.43
C LYS A 150 -12.26 -20.97 5.10
N GLU A 151 -12.96 -21.78 4.31
CA GLU A 151 -12.44 -23.07 3.82
C GLU A 151 -11.18 -22.87 2.96
N LEU A 152 -11.18 -21.89 2.05
CA LEU A 152 -10.03 -21.58 1.18
C LEU A 152 -8.81 -21.05 1.94
N VAL A 153 -9.02 -20.20 2.95
CA VAL A 153 -7.93 -19.63 3.76
C VAL A 153 -7.32 -20.68 4.70
N LYS A 154 -8.09 -21.69 5.12
CA LYS A 154 -7.61 -22.77 5.99
C LYS A 154 -6.96 -23.95 5.26
N SER A 155 -7.07 -24.01 3.93
CA SER A 155 -6.53 -25.11 3.13
C SER A 155 -5.02 -25.02 2.83
N GLU A 156 -4.29 -24.19 3.59
CA GLU A 156 -2.82 -24.14 3.60
C GLU A 156 -2.25 -24.86 4.83
#